data_AF-A0A4Q3CPW2-F1
#
_entry.id   AF-A0A4Q3CPW2-F1
#
_cell.length_a   1.000
_cell.length_b   1.000
_cell.length_c   1.000
_cell.angle_alpha   90.00
_cell.angle_beta   90.00
_cell.angle_gamma   90.00
#
_symmetry.space_group_name_H-M   'P 1'
#
loop_
_entity.id
_entity.type
_entity.pdbx_description
1 polymer ?
#
loop_
_entity_poly.entity_id
_entity_poly.type
_entity_poly.pdbx_seq_one_letter_code
_entity_poly.pdbx_strand_id
1 'polypeptide(L)'
;MHTALLEQLYAHQAEVRSAIAEALALLARADAPAIAHGRLKLTRALTAYQLFKHQRIFDWFARHGTSEEAHAARQLKIEWIATGETFRAFLARGIEGREAEHAREAQGMMTLLDRHIQSERRDIEALLATEKRAA
;
A
#
# COMPACT_ATOMS: atom_id res chain seq x y z
N MET A 1 5.63 22.00 5.74
CA MET A 1 6.19 20.63 5.81
C MET A 1 5.22 19.58 5.29
N HIS A 2 3.94 19.61 5.69
CA HIS A 2 2.96 18.59 5.26
C HIS A 2 2.61 18.58 3.79
N THR A 3 2.64 19.71 3.09
CA THR A 3 2.38 19.75 1.63
C THR A 3 3.34 18.84 0.86
N ALA A 4 4.64 18.90 1.17
CA ALA A 4 5.64 18.04 0.53
C ALA A 4 5.47 16.56 0.91
N LEU A 5 5.02 16.26 2.14
CA LEU A 5 4.70 14.89 2.55
C LEU A 5 3.47 14.35 1.82
N LEU A 6 2.44 15.17 1.62
CA LEU A 6 1.24 14.80 0.86
C LEU A 6 1.56 14.61 -0.63
N GLU A 7 2.38 15.47 -1.23
CA GLU A 7 2.86 15.29 -2.60
C GLU A 7 3.63 13.96 -2.77
N GLN A 8 4.54 13.65 -1.84
CA GLN A 8 5.27 12.37 -1.85
C GLN A 8 4.34 11.17 -1.61
N LEU A 9 3.36 11.30 -0.72
CA LEU A 9 2.34 10.29 -0.50
C LEU A 9 1.59 10.01 -1.80
N TYR A 10 1.10 11.05 -2.48
CA TYR A 10 0.34 10.90 -3.72
C TYR A 10 1.20 10.32 -4.84
N ALA A 11 2.47 10.69 -4.94
CA ALA A 11 3.40 10.11 -5.91
C ALA A 11 3.55 8.60 -5.72
N HIS A 12 3.80 8.14 -4.48
CA HIS A 12 3.88 6.71 -4.19
C HIS A 12 2.56 5.99 -4.43
N GLN A 13 1.43 6.59 -4.07
CA GLN A 13 0.11 5.99 -4.33
C GLN A 13 -0.16 5.86 -5.84
N ALA A 14 0.19 6.86 -6.64
CA ALA A 14 0.06 6.81 -8.08
C ALA A 14 0.95 5.72 -8.70
N GLU A 15 2.18 5.56 -8.20
CA GLU A 15 3.09 4.51 -8.63
C GLU A 15 2.54 3.11 -8.32
N VAL A 16 2.04 2.89 -7.11
CA VAL A 16 1.42 1.60 -6.73
C VAL A 16 0.19 1.31 -7.59
N ARG A 17 -0.70 2.29 -7.81
CA ARG A 17 -1.88 2.11 -8.67
C ARG A 17 -1.51 1.79 -10.12
N SER A 18 -0.48 2.44 -10.64
CA SER A 18 0.06 2.14 -11.97
C SER A 18 0.57 0.70 -12.05
N ALA A 19 1.31 0.24 -11.03
CA ALA A 19 1.78 -1.14 -10.97
C ALA A 19 0.63 -2.16 -10.82
N ILE A 20 -0.43 -1.83 -10.07
CA ILE A 20 -1.66 -2.64 -9.98
C ILE A 20 -2.32 -2.78 -11.35
N ALA A 21 -2.53 -1.65 -12.05
CA ALA A 21 -3.17 -1.64 -13.36
C ALA A 21 -2.38 -2.46 -14.39
N GLU A 22 -1.05 -2.33 -14.39
CA GLU A 22 -0.18 -3.14 -15.23
C GLU A 22 -0.25 -4.63 -14.87
N ALA A 23 -0.21 -4.98 -13.58
CA ALA A 23 -0.34 -6.37 -13.16
C ALA A 23 -1.65 -7.00 -13.61
N LEU A 24 -2.78 -6.27 -13.52
CA LEU A 24 -4.08 -6.72 -14.02
C LEU A 24 -4.07 -6.92 -15.54
N ALA A 25 -3.46 -6.01 -16.29
CA ALA A 25 -3.35 -6.14 -17.75
C ALA A 25 -2.49 -7.35 -18.16
N LEU A 26 -1.42 -7.65 -17.41
CA LEU A 26 -0.57 -8.81 -17.67
C LEU A 26 -1.25 -10.12 -17.31
N LEU A 27 -2.03 -10.16 -16.21
CA LEU A 27 -2.85 -11.32 -15.84
C LEU A 27 -3.86 -11.66 -16.93
N ALA A 28 -4.50 -10.65 -17.54
CA ALA A 28 -5.46 -10.86 -18.63
C ALA A 28 -4.83 -11.48 -19.89
N ARG A 29 -3.50 -11.34 -20.07
CA ARG A 29 -2.75 -11.87 -21.22
C ARG A 29 -2.15 -13.26 -20.98
N ALA A 30 -2.24 -13.79 -19.76
CA ALA A 30 -1.68 -15.08 -19.36
C ALA A 30 -0.19 -15.29 -19.70
N ASP A 31 0.60 -14.20 -19.74
CA ASP A 31 2.03 -14.23 -20.05
C ASP A 31 2.84 -14.42 -18.76
N ALA A 32 3.27 -15.65 -18.48
CA ALA A 32 3.91 -16.00 -17.21
C ALA A 32 5.19 -15.19 -16.90
N PRO A 33 6.16 -15.01 -17.83
CA PRO A 33 7.28 -14.10 -17.63
C PRO A 33 6.85 -12.67 -17.33
N ALA A 34 5.87 -12.13 -18.06
CA ALA A 34 5.41 -10.78 -17.82
C ALA A 34 4.69 -10.64 -16.47
N ILE A 35 3.88 -11.63 -16.07
CA ILE A 35 3.24 -11.69 -14.75
C ILE A 35 4.28 -11.67 -13.63
N ALA A 36 5.38 -12.42 -13.77
CA ALA A 36 6.48 -12.41 -12.81
C ALA A 36 7.14 -11.01 -12.72
N HIS A 37 7.32 -10.34 -13.85
CA HIS A 37 7.82 -8.96 -13.90
C HIS A 37 6.86 -7.97 -13.22
N GLY A 38 5.57 -8.04 -13.54
CA GLY A 38 4.53 -7.21 -12.91
C GLY A 38 4.47 -7.41 -11.40
N ARG A 39 4.58 -8.66 -10.92
CA ARG A 39 4.66 -8.98 -9.49
C ARG A 39 5.85 -8.31 -8.81
N LEU A 40 7.03 -8.37 -9.42
CA LEU A 40 8.24 -7.72 -8.90
C LEU A 40 8.06 -6.19 -8.85
N LYS A 41 7.52 -5.59 -9.91
CA LYS A 41 7.26 -4.14 -9.98
C LYS A 41 6.30 -3.70 -8.88
N LEU A 42 5.17 -4.40 -8.72
CA LEU A 42 4.20 -4.10 -7.66
C LEU A 42 4.81 -4.24 -6.27
N THR A 43 5.60 -5.30 -6.04
CA THR A 43 6.27 -5.54 -4.74
C THR A 43 7.23 -4.40 -4.40
N ARG A 44 7.99 -3.91 -5.38
CA ARG A 44 8.90 -2.76 -5.20
C ARG A 44 8.14 -1.48 -4.89
N ALA A 45 7.09 -1.17 -5.65
CA ALA A 45 6.26 0.02 -5.42
C ALA A 45 5.61 0.01 -4.03
N LEU A 46 5.05 -1.13 -3.61
CA LEU A 46 4.49 -1.31 -2.26
C LEU A 46 5.56 -1.15 -1.18
N THR A 47 6.75 -1.70 -1.38
CA THR A 47 7.86 -1.58 -0.42
C THR A 47 8.32 -0.14 -0.27
N ALA A 48 8.47 0.60 -1.38
CA ALA A 48 8.84 2.01 -1.35
C ALA A 48 7.76 2.86 -0.64
N TYR A 49 6.50 2.64 -0.99
CA TYR A 49 5.36 3.31 -0.34
C TYR A 49 5.32 3.05 1.17
N GLN A 50 5.60 1.82 1.57
CA GLN A 50 5.68 1.42 2.97
C GLN A 50 6.79 2.14 3.71
N LEU A 51 8.01 2.05 3.18
CA LEU A 51 9.17 2.66 3.80
C LEU A 51 8.95 4.16 4.02
N PHE A 52 8.39 4.84 3.01
CA PHE A 52 8.03 6.25 3.09
C PHE A 52 7.09 6.55 4.26
N LYS A 53 5.90 5.93 4.30
CA LYS A 53 4.90 6.26 5.33
C LYS A 53 5.38 5.93 6.74
N HIS A 54 6.04 4.79 6.92
CA HIS A 54 6.58 4.40 8.22
C HIS A 54 7.61 5.42 8.71
N GLN A 55 8.63 5.70 7.91
CA GLN A 55 9.75 6.54 8.35
C GLN A 55 9.39 8.02 8.44
N ARG A 56 8.51 8.51 7.55
CA ARG A 56 8.27 9.95 7.37
C ARG A 56 6.99 10.43 8.03
N ILE A 57 6.05 9.53 8.35
CA ILE A 57 4.74 9.88 8.91
C ILE A 57 4.54 9.15 10.24
N PHE A 58 4.36 7.83 10.21
CA PHE A 58 3.89 7.10 11.39
C PHE A 58 4.90 7.10 12.53
N ASP A 59 6.18 6.81 12.26
CA ASP A 59 7.21 6.79 13.31
C ASP A 59 7.53 8.22 13.81
N TRP A 60 7.21 9.26 13.04
CA TRP A 60 7.30 10.65 13.50
C TRP A 60 6.19 10.96 14.49
N PHE A 61 4.92 10.74 14.12
CA PHE A 61 3.77 10.97 15.02
C PHE A 61 3.82 10.08 16.27
N ALA A 62 4.32 8.84 16.15
CA ALA A 62 4.47 7.96 17.29
C ALA A 62 5.49 8.45 18.34
N ARG A 63 6.46 9.30 17.93
CA ARG A 63 7.52 9.84 18.79
C ARG A 63 7.28 11.28 19.24
N HIS A 64 6.64 12.09 18.38
CA HIS A 64 6.55 13.54 18.55
C HIS A 64 5.10 14.06 18.58
N GLY A 65 4.12 13.24 18.19
CA GLY A 65 2.72 13.61 18.24
C GLY A 65 2.15 13.60 19.66
N THR A 66 0.98 14.19 19.80
CA THR A 66 0.13 14.06 21.00
C THR A 66 -0.25 12.59 21.25
N SER A 67 -0.77 12.28 22.45
CA SER A 67 -1.22 10.91 22.76
C SER A 67 -2.27 10.38 21.78
N GLU A 68 -3.13 11.25 21.26
CA GLU A 68 -4.16 10.91 20.29
C GLU A 68 -3.55 10.63 18.91
N GLU A 69 -2.68 11.50 18.41
CA GLU A 69 -1.99 11.33 17.13
C GLU A 69 -1.06 10.11 17.14
N ALA A 70 -0.35 9.88 18.24
CA ALA A 70 0.50 8.71 18.41
C ALA A 70 -0.34 7.42 18.44
N HIS A 71 -1.54 7.45 19.03
CA HIS A 71 -2.46 6.32 18.98
C HIS A 71 -2.98 6.06 17.56
N ALA A 72 -3.45 7.10 16.87
CA ALA A 72 -3.92 7.02 15.49
C ALA A 72 -2.83 6.48 14.54
N ALA A 73 -1.60 6.98 14.64
CA ALA A 73 -0.46 6.51 13.86
C ALA A 73 -0.14 5.01 14.10
N ARG A 74 -0.32 4.53 15.33
CA ARG A 74 -0.15 3.10 15.66
C ARG A 74 -1.28 2.24 15.09
N GLN A 75 -2.52 2.71 15.10
CA GLN A 75 -3.65 1.97 14.50
C GLN A 75 -3.46 1.80 12.99
N LEU A 76 -3.12 2.89 12.29
CA LEU A 76 -2.83 2.84 10.86
C LEU A 76 -1.68 1.87 10.52
N LYS A 77 -0.66 1.84 11.38
CA LYS A 77 0.46 0.89 11.26
C LYS A 77 0.00 -0.57 11.38
N ILE A 78 -0.91 -0.89 12.30
CA ILE A 78 -1.43 -2.25 12.50
C ILE A 78 -2.26 -2.70 11.30
N GLU A 79 -3.18 -1.86 10.82
CA GLU A 79 -4.03 -2.17 9.67
C GLU A 79 -3.21 -2.47 8.41
N TRP A 80 -2.12 -1.73 8.20
CA TRP A 80 -1.25 -2.00 7.07
C TRP A 80 -0.47 -3.31 7.22
N ILE A 81 0.04 -3.64 8.40
CA ILE A 81 0.75 -4.90 8.63
C ILE A 81 -0.15 -6.08 8.27
N ALA A 82 -1.42 -6.07 8.70
CA ALA A 82 -2.39 -7.12 8.37
C ALA A 82 -2.63 -7.24 6.85
N THR A 83 -2.76 -6.12 6.15
CA THR A 83 -2.90 -6.10 4.68
C THR A 83 -1.63 -6.62 3.98
N GLY A 84 -0.45 -6.24 4.48
CA GLY A 84 0.83 -6.71 3.99
C GLY A 84 1.06 -8.20 4.18
N GLU A 85 0.66 -8.76 5.32
CA GLU A 85 0.69 -10.20 5.57
C GLU A 85 -0.24 -10.95 4.62
N THR A 86 -1.44 -10.43 4.38
CA THR A 86 -2.39 -10.98 3.41
C THR A 86 -1.79 -11.03 2.00
N PHE A 87 -1.12 -9.95 1.57
CA PHE A 87 -0.42 -9.91 0.28
C PHE A 87 0.75 -10.90 0.21
N ARG A 88 1.59 -10.99 1.25
CA ARG A 88 2.70 -11.97 1.30
C ARG A 88 2.19 -13.41 1.26
N ALA A 89 1.11 -13.71 1.98
CA ALA A 89 0.48 -15.02 1.96
C ALA A 89 -0.03 -15.38 0.56
N PHE A 90 -0.61 -14.41 -0.17
CA PHE A 90 -0.97 -14.60 -1.58
C PHE A 90 0.26 -14.88 -2.46
N LEU A 91 1.35 -14.11 -2.32
CA LEU A 91 2.57 -14.33 -3.13
C LEU A 91 3.25 -15.68 -2.86
N ALA A 92 3.12 -16.20 -1.64
CA ALA A 92 3.69 -17.49 -1.26
C ALA A 92 2.92 -18.69 -1.85
N ARG A 93 1.70 -18.49 -2.35
CA ARG A 93 0.91 -19.56 -2.98
C ARG A 93 1.47 -19.86 -4.37
N GLY A 94 1.82 -21.12 -4.59
CA GLY A 94 2.21 -21.61 -5.92
C GLY A 94 1.05 -21.55 -6.92
N ILE A 95 1.40 -21.37 -8.19
CA ILE A 95 0.46 -21.21 -9.33
C ILE A 95 0.17 -22.55 -10.02
N GLU A 96 1.10 -23.49 -9.95
CA GLU A 96 1.10 -24.75 -10.72
C GLU A 96 -0.23 -25.51 -10.58
N GLY A 97 -0.94 -25.69 -11.70
CA GLY A 97 -2.21 -26.41 -11.78
C GLY A 97 -3.42 -25.63 -11.24
N ARG A 98 -3.27 -24.34 -10.92
CA ARG A 98 -4.30 -23.46 -10.34
C ARG A 98 -4.34 -22.08 -11.00
N GLU A 99 -3.97 -21.99 -12.28
CA GLU A 99 -3.79 -20.73 -13.00
C GLU A 99 -5.06 -19.85 -12.97
N ALA A 100 -6.24 -20.45 -13.21
CA ALA A 100 -7.52 -19.75 -13.21
C ALA A 100 -7.98 -19.33 -11.80
N GLU A 101 -7.63 -20.07 -10.76
CA GLU A 101 -7.87 -19.69 -9.37
C GLU A 101 -6.92 -18.56 -8.97
N HIS A 102 -5.64 -18.72 -9.26
CA HIS A 102 -4.61 -17.71 -9.00
C HIS A 102 -4.94 -16.37 -9.68
N ALA A 103 -5.43 -16.39 -10.92
CA ALA A 103 -5.86 -15.17 -11.62
C ALA A 103 -7.01 -14.46 -10.88
N ARG A 104 -8.01 -15.20 -10.39
CA ARG A 104 -9.12 -14.64 -9.60
C ARG A 104 -8.66 -14.11 -8.25
N GLU A 105 -7.80 -14.86 -7.55
CA GLU A 105 -7.20 -14.42 -6.28
C GLU A 105 -6.36 -13.15 -6.47
N ALA A 106 -5.57 -13.10 -7.55
CA ALA A 106 -4.75 -11.94 -7.89
C ALA A 106 -5.62 -10.71 -8.15
N GLN A 107 -6.72 -10.84 -8.91
CA GLN A 107 -7.68 -9.75 -9.11
C GLN A 107 -8.27 -9.26 -7.79
N GLY A 108 -8.73 -10.18 -6.93
CA GLY A 108 -9.27 -9.84 -5.62
C GLY A 108 -8.24 -9.11 -4.74
N MET A 109 -6.99 -9.58 -4.76
CA MET A 109 -5.88 -8.96 -4.05
C MET A 109 -5.58 -7.54 -4.55
N MET A 110 -5.55 -7.34 -5.87
CA MET A 110 -5.35 -6.01 -6.47
C MET A 110 -6.46 -5.03 -6.06
N THR A 111 -7.72 -5.47 -6.07
CA THR A 111 -8.85 -4.64 -5.61
C THR A 111 -8.76 -4.32 -4.12
N LEU A 112 -8.35 -5.28 -3.30
CA LEU A 112 -8.16 -5.08 -1.86
C LEU A 112 -7.06 -4.05 -1.59
N LEU A 113 -5.93 -4.16 -2.27
CA LEU A 113 -4.81 -3.21 -2.15
C LEU A 113 -5.22 -1.80 -2.56
N ASP A 114 -5.88 -1.64 -3.70
CA ASP A 114 -6.32 -0.32 -4.17
C ASP A 114 -7.31 0.35 -3.20
N ARG A 115 -8.29 -0.40 -2.70
CA ARG A 115 -9.23 0.09 -1.69
C ARG A 115 -8.52 0.51 -0.41
N HIS A 116 -7.57 -0.29 0.06
CA HIS A 116 -6.81 0.00 1.27
C HIS A 116 -6.00 1.29 1.12
N ILE A 117 -5.30 1.47 -0.02
CA ILE A 117 -4.55 2.69 -0.33
C ILE A 117 -5.46 3.92 -0.35
N GLN A 118 -6.67 3.80 -0.90
CA GLN A 118 -7.64 4.89 -0.92
C GLN A 118 -8.16 5.25 0.48
N SER A 119 -8.43 4.26 1.32
CA SER A 119 -8.87 4.52 2.70
C SER A 119 -7.78 5.20 3.49
N GLU A 120 -6.58 4.62 3.46
CA GLU A 120 -5.44 5.11 4.22
C GLU A 120 -5.06 6.53 3.84
N ARG A 121 -5.23 6.92 2.57
CA ARG A 121 -5.03 8.29 2.13
C ARG A 121 -5.81 9.28 3.01
N ARG A 122 -7.10 9.01 3.24
CA ARG A 122 -7.96 9.90 4.04
C ARG A 122 -7.50 9.96 5.49
N ASP A 123 -7.07 8.83 6.03
CA ASP A 123 -6.62 8.75 7.42
C ASP A 123 -5.28 9.47 7.63
N ILE A 124 -4.35 9.37 6.68
CA ILE A 124 -3.10 10.12 6.68
C ILE A 124 -3.35 11.62 6.48
N GLU A 125 -4.25 12.00 5.58
CA GLU A 125 -4.66 13.40 5.38
C GLU A 125 -5.26 13.98 6.68
N ALA A 126 -6.13 13.22 7.36
CA ALA A 126 -6.70 13.61 8.64
C ALA A 126 -5.62 13.76 9.72
N LEU A 127 -4.71 12.79 9.85
CA LEU A 127 -3.59 12.83 10.79
C LEU A 127 -2.74 14.09 10.59
N LEU A 128 -2.36 14.40 9.35
CA LEU A 128 -1.56 15.57 9.00
C LEU A 128 -2.33 16.90 9.15
N ALA A 129 -3.66 16.88 9.05
CA ALA A 129 -4.48 18.09 9.25
C ALA A 129 -4.60 18.49 10.73
N THR A 130 -4.51 17.53 11.65
CA THR A 130 -4.61 17.75 13.11
C THR A 130 -3.45 18.60 13.64
N GLU A 131 -2.24 18.36 13.15
CA GLU A 131 -1.04 19.13 13.52
C GLU A 131 -1.17 20.62 13.16
N LYS A 132 -1.98 20.94 12.13
CA LYS A 132 -2.24 22.32 11.69
C LYS A 132 -3.14 23.13 12.64
N ARG A 133 -3.82 22.49 13.60
CA ARG A 133 -4.69 23.15 14.59
C ARG A 133 -4.00 23.41 15.93
N ALA A 134 -2.87 22.75 16.19
CA ALA A 134 -2.12 22.87 17.44
C ALA A 134 -0.94 23.87 17.36
N ALA A 135 -0.70 24.46 16.17
CA ALA A 135 0.29 25.51 15.90
C ALA A 135 -0.42 26.85 15.66
#